data_AF-A0A8S3JK47-F1
#
_entry.id   AF-A0A8S3JK47-F1
#
_cell.length_a   1.000
_cell.length_b   1.000
_cell.length_c   1.000
_cell.angle_alpha   90.00
_cell.angle_beta   90.00
_cell.angle_gamma   90.00
#
_symmetry.space_group_name_H-M   'P 1'
#
loop_
_entity.id
_entity.type
_entity.pdbx_description
1 polymer ?
#
loop_
_entity_poly.entity_id
_entity_poly.type
_entity_poly.pdbx_seq_one_letter_code
_entity_poly.pdbx_strand_id
1 'polypeptide(L)'
;SLKPDEIAKATTNDDILKQVRHFTLTNWPSSFSKSKNPKLIPYFNNRYSLSVVNDCILFDTRIIIPKQLQCRVINMLHCGHIGIIKMKHLARTYCWWPNIDKDICDMIKSCTICSKLQPLPKPTFNSWEEP
;
A
#
# COMPACT_ATOMS: atom_id res chain seq x y z
N SER A 1 8.77 15.95 1.14
CA SER A 1 8.84 14.60 1.75
C SER A 1 7.81 14.50 2.86
N LEU A 2 7.31 13.30 3.17
CA LEU A 2 6.49 13.07 4.36
C LEU A 2 7.39 13.00 5.59
N LYS A 3 7.02 13.66 6.69
CA LYS A 3 7.80 13.65 7.94
C LYS A 3 7.28 12.57 8.89
N PRO A 4 8.14 11.89 9.67
CA PRO A 4 7.69 10.89 10.66
C PRO A 4 6.62 11.42 11.62
N ASP A 5 6.78 12.62 12.15
CA ASP A 5 5.81 13.23 13.08
C ASP A 5 4.41 13.40 12.47
N GLU A 6 4.35 13.68 11.17
CA GLU A 6 3.08 13.77 10.43
C GLU A 6 2.40 12.39 10.34
N ILE A 7 3.19 11.34 10.10
CA ILE A 7 2.70 9.95 10.03
C ILE A 7 2.25 9.46 11.41
N ALA A 8 3.03 9.73 12.45
CA ALA A 8 2.67 9.42 13.83
C ALA A 8 1.34 10.09 14.21
N LYS A 9 1.20 11.39 13.95
CA LYS A 9 -0.04 12.12 14.23
C LYS A 9 -1.23 11.56 13.44
N ALA A 10 -1.06 11.25 12.15
CA ALA A 10 -2.12 10.64 11.36
C ALA A 10 -2.46 9.22 11.82
N THR A 11 -1.47 8.45 12.30
CA THR A 11 -1.66 7.11 12.90
C THR A 11 -2.54 7.21 14.14
N THR A 12 -2.32 8.21 15.00
CA THR A 12 -3.17 8.45 16.19
C THR A 12 -4.59 8.90 15.86
N ASN A 13 -4.87 9.33 14.62
CA ASN A 13 -6.21 9.73 14.18
C ASN A 13 -6.93 8.64 13.38
N ASP A 14 -6.22 7.61 12.92
CA ASP A 14 -6.77 6.48 12.16
C ASP A 14 -7.29 5.38 13.11
N ASP A 15 -8.60 5.10 13.08
CA ASP A 15 -9.23 4.16 14.03
C ASP A 15 -8.72 2.72 13.91
N ILE A 16 -8.28 2.31 12.72
CA ILE A 16 -7.70 1.00 12.51
C ILE A 16 -6.26 1.00 13.02
N LEU A 17 -5.46 1.99 12.60
CA LEU A 17 -4.05 2.01 13.00
C LEU A 17 -3.84 2.31 14.49
N LYS A 18 -4.75 3.04 15.15
CA LYS A 18 -4.79 3.16 16.60
C LYS A 18 -4.84 1.80 17.29
N GLN A 19 -5.74 0.92 16.83
CA GLN A 19 -5.87 -0.44 17.37
C GLN A 19 -4.65 -1.30 17.03
N VAL A 20 -4.15 -1.24 15.79
CA VAL A 20 -2.94 -1.96 15.37
C VAL A 20 -1.74 -1.54 16.21
N ARG A 21 -1.54 -0.23 16.44
CA ARG A 21 -0.47 0.29 17.30
C ARG A 21 -0.61 -0.23 18.72
N HIS A 22 -1.82 -0.18 19.29
CA HIS A 22 -2.08 -0.69 20.63
C HIS A 22 -1.70 -2.18 20.75
N PHE A 23 -2.23 -3.04 19.86
CA PHE A 23 -1.93 -4.48 19.89
C PHE A 23 -0.46 -4.81 19.62
N THR A 24 0.23 -3.99 18.84
CA THR A 24 1.67 -4.16 18.56
C THR A 24 2.53 -3.80 19.77
N LEU A 25 2.13 -2.82 20.57
CA LEU A 25 2.83 -2.43 21.81
C LEU A 25 2.48 -3.32 23.01
N THR A 26 1.29 -3.91 23.02
CA THR A 26 0.85 -4.81 24.07
C THR A 26 0.92 -6.25 23.58
N ASN A 27 -0.22 -6.84 23.24
CA ASN A 27 -0.32 -8.16 22.65
C ASN A 27 -1.48 -8.19 21.67
N TRP A 28 -1.30 -8.94 20.59
CA TRP A 28 -2.38 -9.27 19.68
C TRP A 28 -3.29 -10.35 20.31
N PRO A 29 -4.62 -10.23 20.17
CA PRO A 29 -5.54 -11.31 20.48
C PRO A 29 -5.15 -12.64 19.83
N SER A 30 -5.51 -13.76 20.45
CA SER A 30 -5.21 -15.11 19.93
C SER A 30 -5.89 -15.38 18.57
N SER A 31 -7.03 -14.72 18.31
CA SER A 31 -7.75 -14.85 17.05
C SER A 31 -8.57 -13.58 16.74
N PHE A 32 -8.72 -13.29 15.45
CA PHE A 32 -9.66 -12.30 14.92
C PHE A 32 -10.67 -12.96 13.99
N SER A 33 -11.95 -12.68 14.22
CA SER A 33 -13.00 -13.05 13.27
C SER A 33 -12.98 -12.13 12.05
N LYS A 34 -12.86 -12.71 10.85
CA LYS A 34 -12.90 -11.97 9.58
C LYS A 34 -14.22 -11.25 9.33
N SER A 35 -15.35 -11.81 9.80
CA SER A 35 -16.66 -11.17 9.64
C SER A 35 -16.82 -9.94 10.54
N LYS A 36 -16.28 -9.99 11.76
CA LYS A 36 -16.37 -8.86 12.71
C LYS A 36 -15.32 -7.79 12.45
N ASN A 37 -14.10 -8.18 12.07
CA ASN A 37 -12.94 -7.29 12.00
C ASN A 37 -12.21 -7.33 10.64
N PRO A 38 -12.91 -7.23 9.50
CA PRO A 38 -12.30 -7.46 8.18
C PRO A 38 -11.11 -6.54 7.89
N LYS A 39 -11.13 -5.30 8.40
CA LYS A 39 -10.06 -4.31 8.20
C LYS A 39 -8.80 -4.58 9.03
N LEU A 40 -8.91 -5.31 10.14
CA LEU A 40 -7.77 -5.65 11.01
C LEU A 40 -7.07 -6.94 10.58
N ILE A 41 -7.76 -7.82 9.84
CA ILE A 41 -7.21 -9.11 9.38
C ILE A 41 -5.86 -8.98 8.65
N PRO A 42 -5.65 -8.02 7.73
CA PRO A 42 -4.36 -7.87 7.07
C PRO A 42 -3.22 -7.61 8.06
N TYR A 43 -3.48 -6.83 9.11
CA TYR A 43 -2.48 -6.52 10.13
C TYR A 43 -2.27 -7.69 11.08
N PHE A 44 -3.35 -8.35 11.50
CA PHE A 44 -3.27 -9.54 12.35
C PHE A 44 -2.47 -10.68 11.68
N ASN A 45 -2.68 -10.92 10.39
CA ASN A 45 -1.95 -11.94 9.64
C ASN A 45 -0.44 -11.65 9.57
N ASN A 46 -0.07 -10.38 9.63
CA ASN A 46 1.32 -9.91 9.55
C ASN A 46 1.89 -9.48 10.91
N ARG A 47 1.19 -9.73 12.02
CA ARG A 47 1.46 -9.15 13.34
C ARG A 47 2.87 -9.34 13.86
N TYR A 48 3.52 -10.46 13.55
CA TYR A 48 4.87 -10.77 14.01
C TYR A 48 5.96 -9.96 13.29
N SER A 49 5.63 -9.37 12.14
CA SER A 49 6.47 -8.43 11.40
C SER A 49 6.16 -6.97 11.74
N LEU A 50 5.24 -6.70 12.69
CA LEU A 50 4.89 -5.34 13.07
C LEU A 50 5.74 -4.84 14.24
N SER A 51 6.18 -3.59 14.14
CA SER A 51 6.87 -2.89 15.23
C SER A 51 6.43 -1.43 15.28
N VAL A 52 6.71 -0.75 16.40
CA VAL A 52 6.40 0.67 16.57
C VAL A 52 7.68 1.42 16.93
N VAL A 53 7.99 2.48 16.17
CA VAL A 53 9.14 3.36 16.38
C VAL A 53 8.68 4.79 16.22
N ASN A 54 8.94 5.65 17.21
CA ASN A 54 8.51 7.06 17.21
C ASN A 54 7.04 7.23 16.82
N ASP A 55 6.17 6.42 17.43
CA ASP A 55 4.72 6.38 17.17
C ASP A 55 4.29 6.02 15.74
N CYS A 56 5.23 5.68 14.86
CA CYS A 56 4.97 5.12 13.54
C CYS A 56 4.94 3.59 13.62
N ILE A 57 4.01 2.96 12.90
CA ILE A 57 3.96 1.51 12.76
C ILE A 57 4.79 1.11 11.55
N LEU A 58 5.64 0.11 11.72
CA LEU A 58 6.43 -0.50 10.66
C LEU A 58 5.94 -1.92 10.38
N PHE A 59 6.05 -2.33 9.12
CA PHE A 59 5.93 -3.69 8.65
C PHE A 59 7.28 -4.14 8.07
N ASP A 60 7.97 -5.01 8.79
CA ASP A 60 9.40 -5.26 8.66
C ASP A 60 10.17 -3.93 8.76
N THR A 61 10.69 -3.42 7.65
CA THR A 61 11.42 -2.14 7.55
C THR A 61 10.61 -1.01 6.91
N ARG A 62 9.33 -1.25 6.58
CA ARG A 62 8.50 -0.36 5.76
C ARG A 62 7.50 0.39 6.62
N ILE A 63 7.30 1.67 6.36
CA ILE A 63 6.35 2.45 7.14
C ILE A 63 4.91 2.15 6.71
N ILE A 64 4.02 1.91 7.68
CA ILE A 64 2.60 1.80 7.43
C ILE A 64 2.02 3.20 7.25
N ILE A 65 1.36 3.45 6.12
CA ILE A 65 0.80 4.76 5.79
C ILE A 65 -0.68 4.84 6.20
N PRO A 66 -1.05 5.78 7.12
CA PRO A 66 -2.44 6.04 7.50
C PRO A 66 -3.33 6.40 6.33
N LYS A 67 -4.63 6.08 6.41
CA LYS A 67 -5.55 6.23 5.27
C LYS A 67 -5.56 7.64 4.69
N GLN A 68 -5.49 8.65 5.55
CA GLN A 68 -5.46 10.07 5.17
C GLN A 68 -4.24 10.45 4.30
N LEU A 69 -3.12 9.74 4.44
CA LEU A 69 -1.86 10.06 3.77
C LEU A 69 -1.61 9.22 2.50
N GLN A 70 -2.39 8.15 2.29
CA GLN A 70 -2.22 7.23 1.15
C GLN A 70 -2.28 7.94 -0.20
N CYS A 71 -3.27 8.81 -0.42
CA CYS A 71 -3.38 9.57 -1.68
C CYS A 71 -2.16 10.43 -1.96
N ARG A 72 -1.60 11.08 -0.91
CA ARG A 72 -0.40 11.91 -1.02
C ARG A 72 0.82 11.06 -1.39
N VAL A 73 1.01 9.91 -0.76
CA VAL A 73 2.10 8.98 -1.08
C VAL A 73 1.97 8.45 -2.51
N ILE A 74 0.77 8.06 -2.94
CA ILE A 74 0.52 7.62 -4.31
C ILE A 74 0.88 8.73 -5.32
N ASN A 75 0.48 9.97 -5.07
CA ASN A 75 0.82 11.11 -5.93
C ASN A 75 2.34 11.36 -5.98
N MET A 76 3.04 11.20 -4.85
CA MET A 76 4.51 11.29 -4.82
C MET A 76 5.16 10.18 -5.66
N LEU A 77 4.67 8.94 -5.56
CA LEU A 77 5.16 7.82 -6.37
C LEU A 77 4.85 8.00 -7.86
N HIS A 78 3.71 8.63 -8.17
CA HIS A 78 3.26 8.90 -9.54
C HIS A 78 4.01 10.07 -10.20
N CYS A 79 4.70 10.89 -9.43
CA CYS A 79 5.44 12.04 -9.92
C CYS A 79 6.41 11.62 -11.05
N GLY A 80 6.36 12.36 -12.17
CA GLY A 80 7.19 12.08 -13.34
C GLY A 80 6.73 10.86 -14.18
N HIS A 81 5.56 10.27 -13.90
CA HIS A 81 4.95 9.21 -14.71
C HIS A 81 5.87 8.00 -14.97
N ILE A 82 6.64 7.61 -13.95
CA ILE A 82 7.72 6.60 -14.02
C ILE A 82 7.29 5.16 -14.37
N GLY A 83 5.99 4.93 -14.58
CA GLY A 83 5.42 3.64 -14.93
C GLY A 83 5.10 2.73 -13.73
N ILE A 84 4.17 1.79 -13.96
CA ILE A 84 3.60 0.92 -12.93
C ILE A 84 4.62 0.05 -12.20
N ILE A 85 5.59 -0.50 -12.93
CA ILE A 85 6.60 -1.41 -12.38
C ILE A 85 7.45 -0.66 -11.36
N LYS A 86 7.94 0.53 -11.74
CA LYS A 86 8.78 1.35 -10.87
C LYS A 86 8.01 1.93 -9.68
N MET A 87 6.76 2.37 -9.90
CA MET A 87 5.89 2.80 -8.80
C MET A 87 5.67 1.69 -7.76
N LYS A 88 5.35 0.47 -8.20
CA LYS A 88 5.18 -0.68 -7.29
C LYS A 88 6.46 -1.04 -6.57
N HIS A 89 7.60 -1.01 -7.27
CA HIS A 89 8.90 -1.26 -6.64
C HIS A 89 9.18 -0.27 -5.52
N LEU A 90 9.08 1.05 -5.78
CA LEU A 90 9.31 2.07 -4.76
C LEU A 90 8.35 1.95 -3.59
N ALA A 91 7.06 1.75 -3.87
CA ALA A 91 6.06 1.51 -2.84
C ALA A 91 6.45 0.36 -1.93
N ARG A 92 6.72 -0.82 -2.50
CA ARG A 92 7.07 -2.04 -1.76
C ARG A 92 8.39 -1.96 -1.00
N THR A 93 9.28 -1.05 -1.37
CA THR A 93 10.55 -0.80 -0.69
C THR A 93 10.38 0.07 0.55
N TYR A 94 9.52 1.11 0.49
CA TYR A 94 9.47 2.13 1.53
C TYR A 94 8.23 2.08 2.42
N CYS A 95 7.08 1.66 1.89
CA CYS A 95 5.81 1.80 2.57
C CYS A 95 4.89 0.59 2.40
N TRP A 96 3.87 0.53 3.24
CA TRP A 96 2.89 -0.54 3.20
C TRP A 96 1.50 -0.06 3.65
N TRP A 97 0.47 -0.59 3.00
CA TRP A 97 -0.89 -0.65 3.51
C TRP A 97 -1.64 -1.75 2.74
N PRO A 98 -2.78 -2.24 3.27
CA PRO A 98 -3.56 -3.24 2.56
C PRO A 98 -4.00 -2.72 1.17
N ASN A 99 -3.68 -3.49 0.12
CA ASN A 99 -4.03 -3.20 -1.28
C ASN A 99 -3.26 -2.03 -1.94
N ILE A 100 -2.07 -1.65 -1.45
CA ILE A 100 -1.22 -0.62 -2.09
C ILE A 100 -1.02 -0.81 -3.60
N ASP A 101 -0.81 -2.05 -4.06
CA ASP A 101 -0.63 -2.32 -5.49
C ASP A 101 -1.89 -2.02 -6.31
N LYS A 102 -3.08 -2.25 -5.73
CA LYS A 102 -4.35 -1.94 -6.38
C LYS A 102 -4.52 -0.42 -6.48
N ASP A 103 -4.27 0.30 -5.39
CA ASP A 103 -4.40 1.76 -5.38
C ASP A 103 -3.42 2.42 -6.39
N ILE A 104 -2.21 1.86 -6.55
CA ILE A 104 -1.26 2.26 -7.59
C ILE A 104 -1.81 1.99 -8.99
N CYS A 105 -2.36 0.78 -9.24
CA CYS A 105 -2.98 0.46 -10.53
C CYS A 105 -4.11 1.43 -10.86
N ASP A 106 -4.97 1.74 -9.89
CA ASP A 106 -6.13 2.60 -10.08
C ASP A 106 -5.71 4.05 -10.38
N MET A 107 -4.65 4.55 -9.72
CA MET A 107 -4.04 5.86 -10.04
C MET A 107 -3.50 5.93 -11.47
N ILE A 108 -2.83 4.87 -11.94
CA ILE A 108 -2.24 4.85 -13.28
C ILE A 108 -3.34 4.80 -14.35
N LYS A 109 -4.41 4.04 -14.09
CA LYS A 109 -5.58 3.96 -14.99
C LYS A 109 -6.33 5.28 -15.10
N SER A 110 -6.42 6.05 -14.02
CA SER A 110 -7.07 7.37 -14.04
C SER A 110 -6.18 8.47 -14.65
N CYS A 111 -4.87 8.23 -14.78
CA CYS A 111 -3.94 9.19 -15.37
C CYS A 111 -3.95 9.15 -16.90
N THR A 112 -4.33 10.26 -17.53
CA THR A 112 -4.40 10.40 -18.99
C THR A 112 -3.03 10.23 -19.66
N ILE A 113 -1.95 10.72 -19.03
CA ILE A 113 -0.58 10.62 -19.56
C ILE A 113 -0.13 9.16 -19.52
N CYS A 114 -0.27 8.48 -18.38
CA CYS A 114 0.14 7.08 -18.27
C CYS A 114 -0.70 6.14 -19.14
N SER A 115 -1.98 6.47 -19.36
CA SER A 115 -2.86 5.72 -20.26
C SER A 115 -2.36 5.79 -21.72
N LYS A 116 -1.98 6.98 -22.20
CA LYS A 116 -1.42 7.16 -23.55
C LYS A 116 -0.08 6.47 -23.77
N LEU A 117 0.71 6.32 -22.70
CA LEU A 117 2.02 5.66 -22.73
C LEU A 117 1.94 4.13 -22.53
N GLN A 118 0.75 3.54 -22.35
CA GLN A 118 0.64 2.09 -22.27
C GLN A 118 1.06 1.46 -23.61
N PRO A 119 1.91 0.43 -23.59
CA PRO A 119 2.20 -0.31 -24.80
C PRO A 119 0.89 -0.91 -25.36
N LEU A 120 0.74 -0.85 -26.68
CA LEU A 120 -0.36 -1.50 -27.36
C LEU A 120 -0.39 -2.99 -26.96
N PRO A 121 -1.57 -3.60 -26.83
CA PRO A 121 -1.66 -5.04 -26.64
C PRO A 121 -0.86 -5.73 -27.74
N LYS A 122 -0.01 -6.69 -27.36
CA LYS A 122 0.76 -7.44 -28.35
C LYS A 122 -0.23 -8.05 -29.35
N PRO A 123 -0.04 -7.87 -30.66
CA PRO A 123 -0.89 -8.53 -31.63
C PRO A 123 -0.85 -10.02 -31.33
N THR A 124 -2.02 -10.63 -31.18
CA THR A 124 -2.15 -12.08 -31.16
C THR A 124 -1.67 -12.56 -32.51
N PHE A 125 -0.48 -13.16 -32.54
CA PHE A 125 0.01 -13.83 -33.74
C PHE A 125 -0.89 -15.06 -33.94
N ASN A 126 -1.90 -14.92 -34.80
CA ASN A 126 -2.60 -16.08 -35.32
C ASN A 126 -1.60 -16.74 -36.28
N SER A 127 -1.11 -17.92 -35.91
CA SER A 127 -0.29 -18.74 -36.80
C SER A 127 -1.03 -18.92 -38.12
N TRP A 128 -0.32 -18.73 -39.23
CA TRP A 128 -0.81 -19.04 -40.57
C TRP A 128 -1.37 -20.47 -40.61
N GLU A 129 -2.54 -20.66 -41.20
CA GLU A 129 -3.06 -22.01 -41.48
C GLU A 129 -2.12 -22.66 -42.50
N GLU A 130 -1.53 -23.80 -42.13
CA GLU A 130 -0.72 -24.61 -43.04
C GLU A 130 -1.60 -25.22 -44.13
N PRO A 131 -1.08 -25.36 -45.37
CA PRO A 131 -1.83 -25.81 -46.55
C PRO A 131 -2.33 -27.26 -46.46
#